data_AF-A0A193SGW0-F1
#
_entry.id   AF-A0A193SGW0-F1
#
_cell.length_a   1.000
_cell.length_b   1.000
_cell.length_c   1.000
_cell.angle_alpha   90.00
_cell.angle_beta   90.00
_cell.angle_gamma   90.00
#
_symmetry.space_group_name_H-M   'P 1'
#
loop_
_entity.id
_entity.type
_entity.pdbx_description
1 polymer ?
#
loop_
_entity_poly.entity_id
_entity_poly.type
_entity_poly.pdbx_seq_one_letter_code
_entity_poly.pdbx_strand_id
1 'polypeptide(L)'
;MNHGATSAPLAPDLGAIFEFQDSRAGTSLGVSLATLLQCLCIAEQRNLVPPFEADWAVETIPPALLEMAQLNTDDADANSHQG
;
A
#
# COMPACT_ATOMS: atom_id res chain seq x y z
N MET A 1 -16.81 33.44 13.00
CA MET A 1 -16.44 32.43 11.99
C MET A 1 -15.71 31.30 12.70
N ASN A 2 -16.31 30.10 12.81
CA ASN A 2 -15.62 28.93 13.33
C ASN A 2 -14.92 28.23 12.16
N HIS A 3 -13.60 28.26 12.13
CA HIS A 3 -12.82 27.47 11.19
C HIS A 3 -12.95 26.00 11.61
N GLY A 4 -13.60 25.20 10.78
CA GLY A 4 -13.69 23.76 10.97
C GLY A 4 -12.29 23.19 11.07
N ALA A 5 -11.99 22.51 12.18
CA ALA A 5 -10.76 21.76 12.34
C ALA A 5 -10.73 20.68 11.26
N THR A 6 -9.88 20.84 10.26
CA THR A 6 -9.48 19.78 9.33
C THR A 6 -8.77 18.73 10.17
N SER A 7 -9.51 17.72 10.65
CA SER A 7 -8.92 16.54 11.28
C SER A 7 -8.01 15.88 10.26
N ALA A 8 -6.70 16.03 10.44
CA ALA A 8 -5.74 15.24 9.70
C ALA A 8 -6.08 13.75 9.92
N PRO A 9 -6.03 12.91 8.87
CA PRO A 9 -6.24 11.48 9.05
C PRO A 9 -5.21 10.98 10.07
N LEU A 10 -5.71 10.31 11.10
CA LEU A 10 -4.87 9.71 12.13
C LEU A 10 -3.95 8.70 11.45
N ALA A 11 -2.65 8.73 11.79
CA ALA A 11 -1.70 7.76 11.26
C ALA A 11 -2.19 6.32 11.57
N PRO A 12 -2.07 5.38 10.63
CA PRO A 12 -2.51 4.01 10.86
C PRO A 12 -1.71 3.35 11.99
N ASP A 13 -2.40 2.67 12.90
CA ASP A 13 -1.75 1.89 13.96
C ASP A 13 -1.23 0.57 13.42
N LEU A 14 0.05 0.55 13.08
CA LEU A 14 0.75 -0.63 12.58
C LEU A 14 0.83 -1.78 13.62
N GLY A 15 0.60 -1.49 14.90
CA GLY A 15 0.57 -2.46 15.99
C GLY A 15 -0.80 -3.13 16.18
N ALA A 16 -1.85 -2.67 15.49
CA ALA A 16 -3.19 -3.23 15.60
C ALA A 16 -3.17 -4.73 15.27
N ILE A 17 -3.72 -5.56 16.18
CA ILE A 17 -3.72 -7.01 16.05
C ILE A 17 -5.05 -7.49 15.47
N PHE A 18 -4.96 -8.31 14.42
CA PHE A 18 -6.07 -9.01 13.80
C PHE A 18 -6.02 -10.48 14.17
N GLU A 19 -7.16 -11.06 14.53
CA GLU A 19 -7.27 -12.49 14.81
C GLU A 19 -7.65 -13.24 13.53
N PHE A 20 -6.86 -14.25 13.18
CA PHE A 20 -7.13 -15.17 12.08
C PHE A 20 -7.39 -16.56 12.64
N GLN A 21 -8.54 -17.14 12.30
CA GLN A 21 -8.87 -18.52 12.64
C GLN A 21 -8.60 -19.45 11.48
N ASP A 22 -7.74 -20.45 11.71
CA ASP A 22 -7.60 -21.59 10.82
C ASP A 22 -8.61 -22.67 11.24
N SER A 23 -9.70 -22.78 10.47
CA SER A 23 -10.75 -23.78 10.70
C SER A 23 -10.30 -25.22 10.47
N ARG A 24 -9.18 -25.46 9.77
CA ARG A 24 -8.62 -26.79 9.51
C ARG A 24 -7.64 -27.21 10.60
N ALA A 25 -6.84 -26.28 11.11
CA ALA A 25 -5.86 -26.53 12.17
C ALA A 25 -6.42 -26.34 13.59
N GLY A 26 -7.59 -25.68 13.72
CA GLY A 26 -8.20 -25.36 15.02
C GLY A 26 -7.40 -24.33 15.82
N THR A 27 -6.56 -23.54 15.14
CA THR A 27 -5.66 -22.57 15.75
C THR A 27 -6.10 -21.13 15.45
N SER A 28 -5.88 -20.24 16.42
CA SER A 28 -6.04 -18.80 16.27
C SER A 28 -4.65 -18.15 16.23
N LEU A 29 -4.46 -17.21 15.31
CA LEU A 29 -3.22 -16.47 15.12
C LEU A 29 -3.50 -14.97 15.20
N GLY A 30 -2.81 -14.29 16.10
CA GLY A 30 -2.78 -12.83 16.15
C GLY A 30 -1.72 -12.29 15.20
N VAL A 31 -2.12 -11.45 14.25
CA VAL A 31 -1.23 -10.85 13.25
C VAL A 31 -1.36 -9.34 13.31
N SER A 32 -0.25 -8.61 13.43
CA SER A 32 -0.29 -7.15 13.41
C SER A 32 -0.57 -6.60 12.01
N LEU A 33 -1.07 -5.38 11.91
CA LEU A 33 -1.27 -4.69 10.63
C LEU A 33 0.03 -4.67 9.81
N ALA A 34 1.17 -4.37 10.44
CA ALA A 34 2.47 -4.39 9.78
C ALA A 34 2.80 -5.77 9.19
N THR A 35 2.60 -6.84 9.96
CA THR A 35 2.86 -8.20 9.48
C THR A 35 1.91 -8.57 8.35
N LEU A 36 0.64 -8.21 8.44
CA LEU A 36 -0.34 -8.48 7.39
C LEU A 36 0.04 -7.80 6.07
N LEU A 37 0.41 -6.52 6.11
CA LEU A 37 0.88 -5.78 4.94
C LEU A 37 2.14 -6.40 4.34
N GLN A 38 3.09 -6.83 5.18
CA GLN A 38 4.29 -7.51 4.72
C GLN A 38 3.99 -8.84 4.04
N CYS A 39 3.06 -9.63 4.58
CA CYS A 39 2.60 -10.88 3.97
C CYS A 39 1.95 -10.64 2.62
N LEU A 40 1.11 -9.61 2.50
CA LEU A 40 0.47 -9.22 1.25
C LEU A 40 1.48 -8.81 0.18
N CYS A 41 2.47 -7.99 0.52
CA CYS A 41 3.56 -7.63 -0.39
C CYS A 41 4.33 -8.86 -0.89
N ILE A 42 4.66 -9.80 0.00
CA ILE A 42 5.37 -11.04 -0.39
C ILE A 42 4.47 -11.93 -1.27
N ALA A 43 3.19 -12.04 -0.94
CA ALA A 43 2.25 -12.85 -1.71
C ALA A 43 2.07 -12.32 -3.14
N GLU A 44 2.00 -11.01 -3.30
CA GLU A 44 1.94 -10.34 -4.61
C GLU A 44 3.21 -10.62 -5.42
N GLN A 45 4.41 -10.38 -4.84
CA GLN A 45 5.70 -10.65 -5.48
C GLN A 45 5.86 -12.12 -5.91
N ARG A 46 5.23 -13.05 -5.18
CA ARG A 46 5.23 -14.48 -5.48
C ARG A 46 4.05 -14.95 -6.33
N ASN A 47 3.20 -14.04 -6.80
CA ASN A 47 2.00 -14.33 -7.59
C ASN A 47 1.03 -15.30 -6.89
N LEU A 48 0.99 -15.28 -5.56
CA LEU A 48 0.07 -16.08 -4.74
C LEU A 48 -1.29 -15.40 -4.57
N VAL A 49 -1.33 -14.08 -4.76
CA VAL A 49 -2.54 -13.27 -4.84
C VAL A 49 -2.52 -12.49 -6.16
N PRO A 50 -3.69 -12.11 -6.69
CA PRO A 50 -3.76 -11.18 -7.81
C PRO A 50 -3.04 -9.86 -7.48
N PRO A 51 -2.47 -9.17 -8.47
CA PRO A 51 -1.95 -7.82 -8.28
C PRO A 51 -3.06 -6.90 -7.78
N PHE A 52 -2.69 -5.90 -6.97
CA PHE A 52 -3.64 -4.91 -6.48
C PHE A 52 -4.19 -4.09 -7.66
N GLU A 53 -5.51 -3.90 -7.70
CA GLU A 53 -6.17 -3.04 -8.69
C GLU A 53 -5.57 -1.62 -8.62
N ALA A 54 -5.45 -0.96 -9.77
CA ALA A 54 -4.81 0.35 -9.87
C ALA A 54 -5.47 1.41 -8.98
N ASP A 55 -6.77 1.28 -8.73
CA ASP A 55 -7.53 2.16 -7.83
C ASP A 55 -7.00 2.14 -6.40
N TRP A 56 -6.45 1.02 -5.92
CA TRP A 56 -5.85 0.92 -4.59
C TRP A 56 -4.61 1.78 -4.46
N ALA A 57 -3.80 1.89 -5.52
CA ALA A 57 -2.61 2.73 -5.53
C ALA A 57 -2.97 4.22 -5.47
N VAL A 58 -4.07 4.62 -6.12
CA VAL A 58 -4.56 6.01 -6.14
C VAL A 58 -5.06 6.46 -4.77
N GLU A 59 -5.68 5.57 -4.00
CA GLU A 59 -6.20 5.90 -2.67
C GLU A 59 -5.12 5.83 -1.56
N THR A 60 -4.05 5.04 -1.77
CA THR A 60 -3.04 4.80 -0.73
C THR A 60 -1.74 5.57 -0.91
N ILE A 61 -1.42 6.00 -2.14
CA ILE A 61 -0.21 6.77 -2.41
C ILE A 61 -0.54 8.27 -2.38
N PRO A 62 0.09 9.05 -1.50
CA PRO A 62 -0.05 10.51 -1.51
C PRO A 62 0.20 11.09 -2.91
N PRO A 63 -0.64 12.03 -3.40
CA PRO A 63 -0.50 12.59 -4.74
C PRO A 63 0.90 13.12 -5.06
N ALA A 64 1.57 13.75 -4.08
CA ALA A 64 2.93 14.24 -4.24
C ALA A 64 3.94 13.14 -4.61
N LEU A 65 3.78 11.92 -4.11
CA LEU A 65 4.65 10.79 -4.46
C LEU A 65 4.33 10.24 -5.85
N LEU A 66 3.06 10.27 -6.28
CA LEU A 66 2.66 9.92 -7.64
C LEU A 66 3.25 10.91 -8.66
N GLU A 67 3.27 12.20 -8.34
CA GLU A 67 3.87 13.25 -9.18
C GLU A 67 5.39 13.05 -9.32
N MET A 68 6.08 12.70 -8.23
CA MET A 68 7.52 12.40 -8.25
C MET A 68 7.86 11.16 -9.08
N ALA A 69 7.03 10.11 -9.03
CA ALA A 69 7.23 8.91 -9.84
C ALA A 69 7.05 9.18 -11.34
N GLN A 70 6.12 10.06 -11.72
CA GLN A 70 5.88 10.46 -13.11
C GLN A 70 7.04 11.29 -13.68
N LEU A 71 7.60 12.20 -12.88
CA LEU A 71 8.76 13.03 -13.28
C LEU A 71 10.00 12.18 -13.65
N ASN A 72 10.19 11.02 -13.02
CA ASN A 72 11.33 10.14 -13.30
C ASN A 72 11.17 9.32 -14.61
N THR A 73 9.97 9.29 -15.20
CA THR A 73 9.70 8.54 -16.45
C THR A 73 9.99 9.37 -17.69
N ASP A 74 9.90 10.70 -17.60
CA ASP A 74 10.12 11.63 -18.73
C ASP A 74 11.61 11.71 -19.15
N ASP A 75 12.54 11.52 -18.20
CA ASP A 75 13.98 11.49 -18.47
C ASP A 75 14.45 10.21 -19.21
N ALA A 76 13.68 9.11 -19.12
CA ALA A 76 14.04 7.85 -19.76
C ALA A 76 13.73 7.82 -21.27
N ASP A 77 12.73 8.58 -21.72
CA ASP A 77 12.30 8.61 -23.12
C ASP A 77 13.16 9.59 -23.96
N ALA A 78 13.74 10.61 -23.33
CA ALA A 78 14.60 11.59 -24.00
C ALA A 78 15.95 11.02 -24.50
N ASN A 79 16.40 9.86 -23.99
CA ASN A 79 17.66 9.25 -24.39
C ASN A 79 17.54 8.18 -25.51
N SER A 80 16.33 7.93 -26.04
CA SER A 80 16.11 6.90 -27.08
C SER A 80 16.15 7.43 -28.53
N HIS A 81 16.41 8.73 -28.75
CA HIS A 81 16.36 9.36 -30.08
C HIS A 81 17.71 9.84 -30.65
N GLN A 82 18.84 9.41 -30.10
CA GLN A 82 20.16 9.64 -30.70
C GLN A 82 20.89 8.31 -30.96
N GLY A 83 20.46 7.62 -32.02
CA GLY A 83 21.18 6.53 -32.67
C GLY A 83 21.33 6.84 -34.15
#